data_AF-A0A5N0H0K0-F1
#
_entry.id   AF-A0A5N0H0K0-F1
#
_cell.length_a   1.000
_cell.length_b   1.000
_cell.length_c   1.000
_cell.angle_alpha   90.00
_cell.angle_beta   90.00
_cell.angle_gamma   90.00
#
_symmetry.space_group_name_H-M   'P 1'
#
loop_
_entity.id
_entity.type
_entity.pdbx_description
1 polymer ?
#
loop_
_entity_poly.entity_id
_entity_poly.type
_entity_poly.pdbx_seq_one_letter_code
_entity_poly.pdbx_strand_id
1 'polypeptide(L)'
;MDLVLPPDHKIRHVRVPWLAEAPLYLHLPLLVGLWVLFALRLGGWTGHTGVPLPGGPLSAPDVVGMVLSVGLIGAIPTLPIAHELMHRRARFPILLSKFYDTLNLETNADTGHVLGHHLFLDTPADSDTPVRGQWIYSFMWQAWWGKRRSVWQASVRALRKRGKPVLHPKNPIYAEIALLAVLFGLMFAAAGPAGVGLALAAMVFSMLLSEGFNYGSCDVLVGS
;
A
#
# COMPACT_ATOMS: atom_id res chain seq x y z
N MET A 1 5.26 19.82 19.21
CA MET A 1 4.19 20.27 20.12
C MET A 1 4.27 19.53 21.45
N ASP A 2 4.41 18.20 21.46
CA ASP A 2 4.51 17.38 22.69
C ASP A 2 5.78 17.61 23.52
N LEU A 3 6.83 18.20 22.93
CA LEU A 3 8.07 18.59 23.63
C LEU A 3 7.91 19.83 24.53
N VAL A 4 6.87 20.65 24.29
CA VAL A 4 6.75 21.99 24.91
C VAL A 4 5.44 22.15 25.67
N LEU A 5 4.45 21.30 25.37
CA LEU A 5 3.16 21.29 26.05
C LEU A 5 3.08 20.13 27.04
N PRO A 6 2.39 20.31 28.19
CA PRO A 6 2.13 19.21 29.10
C PRO A 6 1.27 18.13 28.43
N PRO A 7 1.42 16.85 28.82
CA PRO A 7 0.60 15.76 28.28
C PRO A 7 -0.90 16.05 28.42
N ASP A 8 -1.62 16.05 27.30
CA ASP A 8 -3.07 16.26 27.27
C ASP A 8 -3.78 14.91 27.16
N HIS A 9 -4.24 14.39 28.30
CA HIS A 9 -4.99 13.14 28.38
C HIS A 9 -6.51 13.33 28.30
N LYS A 10 -6.99 14.54 27.98
CA LYS A 10 -8.43 14.80 27.92
C LYS A 10 -9.05 14.10 26.72
N ILE A 11 -10.17 13.40 26.94
CA ILE A 11 -10.97 12.81 25.87
C ILE A 11 -11.52 13.95 25.02
N ARG A 12 -11.11 14.00 23.75
CA ARG A 12 -11.60 15.00 22.81
C ARG A 12 -12.86 14.48 22.12
N HIS A 13 -13.94 15.24 22.24
CA HIS A 13 -15.16 15.02 21.46
C HIS A 13 -15.07 15.82 20.17
N VAL A 14 -14.88 15.14 19.04
CA VAL A 14 -14.89 15.78 17.72
C VAL A 14 -16.33 16.18 17.40
N ARG A 15 -16.60 17.49 17.41
CA ARG A 15 -17.94 18.04 17.14
C ARG A 15 -18.45 17.75 15.73
N VAL A 16 -17.52 17.58 14.78
CA VAL A 16 -17.83 17.38 13.35
C VAL A 16 -17.05 16.17 12.83
N PRO A 17 -17.47 14.93 13.15
CA PRO A 17 -16.70 13.72 12.86
C PRO A 17 -16.36 13.56 11.37
N TRP A 18 -17.29 13.94 10.48
CA TRP A 18 -17.07 13.83 9.03
C TRP A 18 -15.89 14.68 8.55
N LEU A 19 -15.61 15.82 9.20
CA LEU A 19 -14.49 16.69 8.81
C LEU A 19 -13.14 16.05 9.15
N ALA A 20 -13.09 15.27 10.23
CA ALA A 20 -11.90 14.48 10.57
C ALA A 20 -11.68 13.31 9.60
N GLU A 21 -12.76 12.78 9.01
CA GLU A 21 -12.68 11.68 8.03
C GLU A 21 -12.50 12.15 6.59
N ALA A 22 -12.87 13.40 6.27
CA ALA A 22 -12.82 13.95 4.92
C ALA A 22 -11.45 13.77 4.23
N PRO A 23 -10.30 13.98 4.90
CA PRO A 23 -8.99 13.76 4.28
C PRO A 23 -8.77 12.31 3.80
N LEU A 24 -9.29 11.32 4.52
CA LEU A 24 -9.12 9.90 4.19
C LEU A 24 -9.76 9.57 2.83
N TYR A 25 -10.92 10.18 2.55
CA TYR A 25 -11.68 9.96 1.32
C TYR A 25 -11.29 10.91 0.19
N LEU A 26 -10.90 12.16 0.51
CA LEU A 26 -10.39 13.12 -0.47
C LEU A 26 -9.06 12.67 -1.08
N HIS A 27 -8.31 11.83 -0.38
CA HIS A 27 -7.09 11.22 -0.91
C HIS A 27 -7.32 10.41 -2.18
N LEU A 28 -8.47 9.74 -2.32
CA LEU A 28 -8.76 8.87 -3.47
C LEU A 28 -8.73 9.62 -4.81
N PRO A 29 -9.53 10.68 -5.05
CA PRO A 29 -9.50 11.38 -6.33
C PRO A 29 -8.14 12.04 -6.61
N LEU A 30 -7.42 12.49 -5.59
CA LEU A 30 -6.08 13.06 -5.74
C LEU A 30 -5.07 12.01 -6.18
N LEU A 31 -5.12 10.83 -5.57
CA LEU A 31 -4.24 9.71 -5.89
C LEU A 31 -4.53 9.14 -7.28
N VAL A 32 -5.81 8.98 -7.64
CA VAL A 32 -6.21 8.58 -9.00
C VAL A 32 -5.75 9.62 -10.01
N GLY A 33 -5.94 10.92 -9.73
CA GLY A 33 -5.46 12.00 -10.58
C GLY A 33 -3.94 11.96 -10.78
N LEU A 34 -3.18 11.72 -9.70
CA LEU A 34 -1.74 11.58 -9.75
C LEU A 34 -1.31 10.41 -10.66
N TRP A 35 -1.90 9.23 -10.49
CA TRP A 35 -1.59 8.05 -11.29
C TRP A 35 -2.00 8.19 -12.76
N VAL A 36 -3.13 8.85 -13.04
CA VAL A 36 -3.54 9.17 -14.41
C VAL A 36 -2.57 10.16 -15.06
N LEU A 37 -2.19 11.23 -14.36
CA LEU A 37 -1.20 12.19 -14.86
C LEU A 37 0.15 11.52 -15.10
N PHE A 38 0.59 10.66 -14.18
CA PHE A 38 1.80 9.84 -14.32
C PHE A 38 1.74 8.99 -15.60
N ALA A 39 0.65 8.24 -15.80
CA ALA A 39 0.45 7.38 -16.97
C ALA A 39 0.46 8.17 -18.29
N LEU A 40 -0.27 9.28 -18.36
CA LEU A 40 -0.36 10.10 -19.57
C LEU A 40 0.95 10.82 -19.89
N ARG A 41 1.67 11.33 -18.88
CA ARG A 41 2.98 11.95 -19.06
C ARG A 41 4.02 10.92 -19.55
N LEU A 42 4.02 9.72 -18.97
CA LEU A 42 4.84 8.63 -19.47
C LEU A 42 4.45 8.22 -20.90
N GLY A 43 3.17 8.24 -21.25
CA GLY A 43 2.70 7.98 -22.61
C GLY A 43 3.30 8.90 -23.65
N GLY A 44 3.36 10.20 -23.36
CA GLY A 44 4.05 11.18 -24.20
C GLY A 44 5.56 10.96 -24.27
N TRP A 45 6.18 10.56 -23.17
CA TRP A 45 7.63 10.29 -23.10
C TRP A 45 8.05 9.03 -23.85
N THR A 46 7.27 7.94 -23.73
CA THR A 46 7.52 6.68 -24.45
C THR A 46 7.09 6.74 -25.90
N GLY A 47 6.37 7.78 -26.32
CA GLY A 47 5.74 7.90 -27.62
C GLY A 47 4.56 6.94 -27.82
N HIS A 48 4.06 6.30 -26.75
CA HIS A 48 2.95 5.34 -26.83
C HIS A 48 1.60 6.04 -27.03
N THR A 49 1.41 7.19 -26.38
CA THR A 49 0.22 8.04 -26.57
C THR A 49 0.63 9.50 -26.74
N GLY A 50 -0.13 10.26 -27.52
CA GLY A 50 0.19 11.65 -27.87
C GLY A 50 -0.62 12.69 -27.12
N VAL A 51 -1.12 12.40 -25.91
CA VAL A 51 -1.99 13.33 -25.17
C VAL A 51 -1.19 14.59 -24.79
N PRO A 52 -1.52 15.77 -25.35
CA PRO A 52 -0.78 16.98 -25.07
C PRO A 52 -1.05 17.44 -23.64
N LEU A 53 0.00 17.51 -22.82
CA LEU A 53 -0.05 17.98 -21.45
C LEU A 53 0.92 19.15 -21.24
N PRO A 54 0.61 20.09 -20.32
CA PRO A 54 1.54 21.14 -19.92
C PRO A 54 2.87 20.57 -19.40
N GLY A 55 3.93 21.38 -19.45
CA GLY A 55 5.24 21.01 -18.89
C GLY A 55 6.26 20.45 -19.88
N GLY A 56 6.00 20.54 -21.19
CA GLY A 56 6.97 20.21 -22.24
C GLY A 56 7.38 18.73 -22.30
N PRO A 57 8.35 18.39 -23.17
CA PRO A 57 8.93 17.04 -23.24
C PRO A 57 9.63 16.65 -21.94
N LEU A 58 9.51 15.38 -21.55
CA LEU A 58 10.18 14.85 -20.37
C LEU A 58 11.61 14.41 -20.69
N SER A 59 12.54 14.72 -19.79
CA SER A 59 13.88 14.13 -19.75
C SER A 59 13.89 12.87 -18.87
N ALA A 60 14.96 12.06 -18.96
CA ALA A 60 15.13 10.89 -18.09
C ALA A 60 15.13 11.23 -16.58
N PRO A 61 15.81 12.30 -16.10
CA PRO A 61 15.69 12.75 -14.72
C PRO A 61 14.26 13.08 -14.28
N ASP A 62 13.45 13.70 -15.16
CA ASP A 62 12.06 14.01 -14.84
C ASP A 62 11.24 12.73 -14.60
N VAL A 63 11.47 11.70 -15.42
CA VAL A 63 10.83 10.39 -15.25
C VAL A 63 11.23 9.74 -13.93
N VAL A 64 12.52 9.79 -13.56
CA VAL A 64 12.97 9.29 -12.25
C VAL A 64 12.30 10.05 -11.11
N GLY A 65 12.25 11.38 -11.19
CA GLY A 65 11.56 12.22 -10.21
C GLY A 65 10.07 11.87 -10.09
N MET A 66 9.40 11.60 -11.21
CA MET A 66 8.01 11.17 -11.24
C MET A 66 7.82 9.80 -10.56
N VAL A 67 8.64 8.80 -10.87
CA VAL A 67 8.58 7.46 -10.26
C VAL A 67 8.76 7.55 -8.74
N LEU A 68 9.77 8.30 -8.29
CA LEU A 68 10.03 8.50 -6.86
C LEU A 68 8.89 9.25 -6.18
N SER A 69 8.32 10.28 -6.82
CA SER A 69 7.21 11.07 -6.27
C SER A 69 5.94 10.24 -6.11
N VAL A 70 5.58 9.47 -7.14
CA VAL A 70 4.39 8.60 -7.10
C VAL A 70 4.56 7.49 -6.06
N GLY A 71 5.72 6.86 -5.99
CA GLY A 71 5.99 5.85 -4.97
C GLY A 71 6.05 6.43 -3.55
N LEU A 72 6.61 7.63 -3.36
CA LEU A 72 6.62 8.31 -2.06
C LEU A 72 5.19 8.61 -1.59
N ILE A 73 4.33 9.13 -2.48
CA ILE A 73 2.92 9.40 -2.18
C ILE A 73 2.15 8.09 -1.94
N GLY A 74 2.48 7.01 -2.66
CA GLY A 74 1.90 5.68 -2.46
C GLY A 74 2.19 5.08 -1.07
N ALA A 75 3.25 5.52 -0.40
CA ALA A 75 3.63 5.07 0.93
C ALA A 75 3.23 6.09 2.02
N ILE A 76 3.84 7.27 2.04
CA ILE A 76 3.87 8.15 3.22
C ILE A 76 2.47 8.61 3.67
N PRO A 77 1.67 9.30 2.85
CA PRO A 77 0.31 9.68 3.24
C PRO A 77 -0.68 8.52 3.11
N THR A 78 -0.45 7.61 2.16
CA THR A 78 -1.42 6.58 1.79
C THR A 78 -1.49 5.45 2.83
N LEU A 79 -0.35 5.04 3.41
CA LEU A 79 -0.29 3.92 4.35
C LEU A 79 -1.08 4.19 5.65
N PRO A 80 -0.94 5.35 6.34
CA PRO A 80 -1.76 5.64 7.52
C PRO A 80 -3.26 5.73 7.20
N ILE A 81 -3.61 6.26 6.02
CA ILE A 81 -5.00 6.32 5.56
C ILE A 81 -5.55 4.91 5.34
N ALA A 82 -4.80 4.05 4.65
CA ALA A 82 -5.18 2.67 4.42
C ALA A 82 -5.30 1.88 5.73
N HIS A 83 -4.36 2.06 6.66
CA HIS A 83 -4.39 1.49 8.02
C HIS A 83 -5.68 1.87 8.76
N GLU A 84 -6.05 3.14 8.74
CA GLU A 84 -7.26 3.61 9.41
C GLU A 84 -8.53 3.03 8.75
N LEU A 85 -8.55 2.96 7.41
CA LEU A 85 -9.70 2.47 6.65
C LEU A 85 -9.89 0.95 6.76
N MET A 86 -8.82 0.16 6.84
CA MET A 86 -8.89 -1.30 6.93
C MET A 86 -9.49 -1.79 8.26
N HIS A 87 -9.38 -1.00 9.33
CA HIS A 87 -9.99 -1.32 10.64
C HIS A 87 -11.45 -0.90 10.75
N ARG A 88 -12.02 -0.27 9.72
CA ARG A 88 -13.44 0.13 9.74
C ARG A 88 -14.34 -1.09 9.56
N ARG A 89 -15.58 -1.00 10.07
CA ARG A 89 -16.58 -2.09 9.98
C ARG A 89 -17.32 -2.12 8.65
N ALA A 90 -17.47 -0.97 8.00
CA ALA A 90 -18.21 -0.84 6.74
C ALA A 90 -17.38 -1.38 5.57
N ARG A 91 -18.05 -1.94 4.56
CA ARG A 91 -17.37 -2.55 3.41
C ARG A 91 -16.63 -1.55 2.53
N PHE A 92 -17.19 -0.35 2.34
CA PHE A 92 -16.61 0.64 1.43
C PHE A 92 -15.22 1.13 1.88
N PRO A 93 -15.00 1.53 3.14
CA PRO A 93 -13.66 1.84 3.66
C PRO A 93 -12.64 0.71 3.47
N ILE A 94 -13.04 -0.54 3.76
CA ILE A 94 -12.15 -1.71 3.59
C ILE A 94 -11.79 -1.90 2.10
N LEU A 95 -12.75 -1.75 1.18
CA LEU A 95 -12.46 -1.83 -0.26
C LEU A 95 -11.52 -0.71 -0.71
N LEU A 96 -11.67 0.48 -0.13
CA LEU A 96 -10.80 1.61 -0.41
C LEU A 96 -9.38 1.39 0.14
N SER A 97 -9.23 0.79 1.32
CA SER A 97 -7.90 0.41 1.83
C SER A 97 -7.21 -0.57 0.90
N LYS A 98 -7.93 -1.59 0.39
CA LYS A 98 -7.38 -2.53 -0.60
C LYS A 98 -6.86 -1.84 -1.85
N PHE A 99 -7.61 -0.86 -2.37
CA PHE A 99 -7.18 -0.07 -3.53
C PHE A 99 -5.89 0.70 -3.23
N TYR A 100 -5.79 1.34 -2.08
CA TYR A 100 -4.58 2.04 -1.65
C TYR A 100 -3.39 1.09 -1.48
N ASP A 101 -3.60 -0.04 -0.81
CA ASP A 101 -2.54 -1.02 -0.55
C ASP A 101 -2.10 -1.76 -1.82
N THR A 102 -2.92 -1.80 -2.88
CA THR A 102 -2.49 -2.28 -4.21
C THR A 102 -1.27 -1.51 -4.71
N LEU A 103 -1.18 -0.21 -4.43
CA LEU A 103 -0.05 0.64 -4.86
C LEU A 103 1.27 0.27 -4.16
N ASN A 104 1.18 -0.44 -3.02
CA ASN A 104 2.30 -0.99 -2.28
C ASN A 104 2.53 -2.49 -2.57
N LEU A 105 1.84 -3.06 -3.57
CA LEU A 105 1.83 -4.50 -3.86
C LEU A 105 1.28 -5.36 -2.71
N GLU A 106 0.43 -4.78 -1.86
CA GLU A 106 -0.10 -5.39 -0.64
C GLU A 106 -1.64 -5.32 -0.55
N THR A 107 -2.35 -5.52 -1.67
CA THR A 107 -3.83 -5.39 -1.77
C THR A 107 -4.65 -6.07 -0.64
N ASN A 108 -4.10 -7.09 0.01
CA ASN A 108 -4.75 -7.83 1.09
C ASN A 108 -4.13 -7.56 2.48
N ALA A 109 -3.52 -6.38 2.67
CA ALA A 109 -2.94 -5.94 3.93
C ALA A 109 -3.97 -5.96 5.07
N ASP A 110 -5.24 -5.64 4.82
CA ASP A 110 -6.34 -5.82 5.80
C ASP A 110 -6.34 -7.20 6.49
N THR A 111 -6.10 -8.26 5.71
CA THR A 111 -6.07 -9.64 6.21
C THR A 111 -4.75 -9.93 6.92
N GLY A 112 -3.62 -9.51 6.34
CA GLY A 112 -2.28 -9.75 6.88
C GLY A 112 -2.04 -8.98 8.18
N HIS A 113 -2.52 -7.75 8.25
CA HIS A 113 -2.41 -6.86 9.39
C HIS A 113 -3.25 -7.35 10.57
N VAL A 114 -4.54 -7.66 10.34
CA VAL A 114 -5.45 -8.04 11.43
C VAL A 114 -5.24 -9.48 11.90
N LEU A 115 -4.98 -10.41 10.98
CA LEU A 115 -4.86 -11.84 11.30
C LEU A 115 -3.41 -12.34 11.40
N GLY A 116 -2.44 -11.47 11.14
CA GLY A 116 -1.02 -11.72 11.29
C GLY A 116 -0.44 -10.76 12.32
N HIS A 117 -0.09 -9.55 11.88
CA HIS A 117 0.64 -8.56 12.67
C HIS A 117 -0.01 -8.26 14.03
N HIS A 118 -1.26 -7.81 14.09
CA HIS A 118 -1.94 -7.52 15.38
C HIS A 118 -2.10 -8.75 16.28
N LEU A 119 -2.20 -9.95 15.70
CA LEU A 119 -2.38 -11.18 16.47
C LEU A 119 -1.06 -11.69 17.06
N PHE A 120 0.05 -11.44 16.38
CA PHE A 120 1.38 -11.97 16.69
C PHE A 120 2.42 -10.87 16.93
N LEU A 121 1.98 -9.64 17.18
CA LEU A 121 2.82 -8.47 17.35
C LEU A 121 3.93 -8.74 18.37
N ASP A 122 5.15 -8.35 18.02
CA ASP A 122 6.36 -8.53 18.83
C ASP A 122 6.64 -10.01 19.18
N THR A 123 6.27 -10.92 18.29
CA THR A 123 6.62 -12.35 18.39
C THR A 123 7.31 -12.85 17.12
N PRO A 124 8.08 -13.95 17.19
CA PRO A 124 8.70 -14.56 16.01
C PRO A 124 7.70 -15.03 14.92
N ALA A 125 6.40 -15.09 15.24
CA ALA A 125 5.37 -15.47 14.28
C ALA A 125 4.90 -14.29 13.42
N ASP A 126 5.22 -13.05 13.79
CA ASP A 126 4.96 -11.86 12.98
C ASP A 126 6.14 -11.58 12.05
N SER A 127 5.86 -11.51 10.75
CA SER A 127 6.87 -11.18 9.75
C SER A 127 7.30 -9.72 9.78
N ASP A 128 6.46 -8.86 10.37
CA ASP A 128 6.67 -7.41 10.41
C ASP A 128 7.45 -6.99 11.66
N THR A 129 7.78 -7.93 12.54
CA THR A 129 8.64 -7.70 13.70
C THR A 129 10.11 -8.00 13.34
N PRO A 130 11.02 -7.01 13.36
CA PRO A 130 12.44 -7.21 13.04
C PRO A 130 13.18 -7.91 14.19
N VAL A 131 14.23 -8.66 13.85
CA VAL A 131 15.16 -9.26 14.83
C VAL A 131 16.34 -8.32 15.07
N ARG A 132 16.89 -8.33 16.30
CA ARG A 132 18.03 -7.48 16.66
C ARG A 132 19.22 -7.71 15.76
N GLY A 133 19.72 -6.62 15.17
CA GLY A 133 20.86 -6.65 14.26
C GLY A 133 20.51 -7.07 12.82
N GLN A 134 19.23 -7.31 12.51
CA GLN A 134 18.79 -7.57 11.14
C GLN A 134 19.01 -6.33 10.26
N TRP A 135 19.62 -6.54 9.09
CA TRP A 135 19.82 -5.47 8.12
C TRP A 135 18.48 -5.02 7.50
N ILE A 136 18.25 -3.71 7.40
CA ILE A 136 16.95 -3.15 7.01
C ILE A 136 16.43 -3.70 5.68
N TYR A 137 17.29 -3.80 4.65
CA TYR A 137 16.84 -4.25 3.34
C TYR A 137 16.54 -5.75 3.30
N SER A 138 17.21 -6.58 4.12
CA SER A 138 16.84 -8.00 4.21
C SER A 138 15.53 -8.19 4.98
N PHE A 139 15.29 -7.35 5.99
CA PHE A 139 13.99 -7.28 6.66
C PHE A 139 12.86 -6.92 5.69
N MET A 140 13.01 -5.88 4.87
CA MET A 140 11.94 -5.42 3.97
C MET A 140 11.41 -6.56 3.08
N TRP A 141 12.31 -7.33 2.46
CA TRP A 141 11.92 -8.47 1.63
C TRP A 141 11.34 -9.64 2.44
N GLN A 142 11.87 -9.90 3.64
CA GLN A 142 11.32 -10.91 4.55
C GLN A 142 9.89 -10.56 4.97
N ALA A 143 9.66 -9.33 5.43
CA ALA A 143 8.38 -8.83 5.90
C ALA A 143 7.32 -8.91 4.78
N TRP A 144 7.64 -8.36 3.60
CA TRP A 144 6.76 -8.39 2.45
C TRP A 144 6.35 -9.82 2.04
N TRP A 145 7.33 -10.73 1.93
CA TRP A 145 7.02 -12.13 1.58
C TRP A 145 6.25 -12.85 2.69
N GLY A 146 6.60 -12.59 3.95
CA GLY A 146 5.95 -13.11 5.14
C GLY A 146 4.48 -12.73 5.20
N LYS A 147 4.15 -11.45 4.98
CA LYS A 147 2.77 -10.96 4.90
C LYS A 147 1.96 -11.68 3.84
N ARG A 148 2.48 -11.79 2.61
CA ARG A 148 1.79 -12.50 1.52
C ARG A 148 1.52 -13.95 1.87
N ARG A 149 2.47 -14.63 2.51
CA ARG A 149 2.30 -16.00 3.01
C ARG A 149 1.21 -16.07 4.08
N SER A 150 1.22 -15.15 5.05
CA SER A 150 0.23 -15.07 6.12
C SER A 150 -1.18 -14.84 5.59
N VAL A 151 -1.35 -13.90 4.66
CA VAL A 151 -2.60 -13.63 3.94
C VAL A 151 -3.10 -14.89 3.24
N TRP A 152 -2.22 -15.56 2.47
CA TRP A 152 -2.59 -16.77 1.75
C TRP A 152 -3.08 -17.87 2.69
N GLN A 153 -2.32 -18.14 3.75
CA GLN A 153 -2.67 -19.16 4.73
C GLN A 153 -3.98 -18.84 5.46
N ALA A 154 -4.17 -17.58 5.89
CA ALA A 154 -5.41 -17.14 6.52
C ALA A 154 -6.62 -17.30 5.59
N SER A 155 -6.47 -16.93 4.32
CA SER A 155 -7.50 -17.06 3.30
C SER A 155 -7.89 -18.51 3.04
N VAL A 156 -6.90 -19.40 2.92
CA VAL A 156 -7.11 -20.84 2.74
C VAL A 156 -7.80 -21.44 3.97
N ARG A 157 -7.36 -21.11 5.19
CA ARG A 157 -8.00 -21.57 6.44
C ARG A 157 -9.46 -21.12 6.50
N ALA A 158 -9.74 -19.86 6.17
CA ALA A 158 -11.10 -19.31 6.18
C ALA A 158 -12.02 -20.00 5.16
N LEU A 159 -11.52 -20.33 3.97
CA LEU A 159 -12.28 -21.09 2.95
C LEU A 159 -12.56 -22.53 3.40
N ARG A 160 -11.54 -23.23 3.92
CA ARG A 160 -11.69 -24.61 4.42
C ARG A 160 -12.70 -24.70 5.56
N LYS A 161 -12.66 -23.76 6.51
CA LYS A 161 -13.65 -23.67 7.60
C LYS A 161 -15.10 -23.52 7.09
N ARG A 162 -15.28 -22.99 5.88
CA ARG A 162 -16.58 -22.83 5.21
C ARG A 162 -16.90 -23.96 4.22
N GLY A 163 -16.11 -25.05 4.20
CA GLY A 163 -16.28 -26.17 3.27
C GLY A 163 -15.98 -25.83 1.81
N LYS A 164 -15.15 -24.81 1.55
CA LYS A 164 -14.87 -24.32 0.19
C LYS A 164 -13.48 -24.72 -0.31
N PRO A 165 -13.32 -25.00 -1.62
CA PRO A 165 -12.01 -25.25 -2.20
C PRO A 165 -11.14 -23.99 -2.18
N VAL A 166 -9.82 -24.18 -2.26
CA VAL A 166 -8.82 -23.09 -2.23
C VAL A 166 -9.02 -22.09 -3.37
N LEU A 167 -9.42 -22.57 -4.55
CA LEU A 167 -9.66 -21.77 -5.75
C LEU A 167 -11.09 -21.21 -5.82
N HIS A 168 -11.85 -21.21 -4.72
CA HIS A 168 -13.19 -20.63 -4.72
C HIS A 168 -13.12 -19.12 -5.05
N PRO A 169 -14.01 -18.56 -5.88
CA PRO A 169 -14.03 -17.13 -6.26
C PRO A 169 -14.10 -16.10 -5.12
N LYS A 170 -14.24 -16.55 -3.87
CA LYS A 170 -14.23 -15.70 -2.67
C LYS A 170 -12.85 -15.64 -2.03
N ASN A 171 -11.83 -16.22 -2.66
CA ASN A 171 -10.45 -16.08 -2.23
C ASN A 171 -10.00 -14.62 -2.52
N PRO A 172 -9.54 -13.88 -1.51
CA PRO A 172 -9.13 -12.49 -1.68
C PRO A 172 -7.96 -12.29 -2.66
N ILE A 173 -7.20 -13.36 -2.99
CA ILE A 173 -6.15 -13.30 -4.02
C ILE A 173 -6.68 -12.83 -5.38
N TYR A 174 -7.95 -13.12 -5.71
CA TYR A 174 -8.54 -12.70 -6.96
C TYR A 174 -8.79 -11.19 -7.01
N ALA A 175 -9.06 -10.55 -5.87
CA ALA A 175 -9.17 -9.10 -5.81
C ALA A 175 -7.80 -8.43 -6.08
N GLU A 176 -6.73 -9.01 -5.55
CA GLU A 176 -5.36 -8.56 -5.81
C GLU A 176 -4.97 -8.71 -7.28
N ILE A 177 -5.21 -9.88 -7.87
CA ILE A 177 -4.96 -10.11 -9.29
C ILE A 177 -5.76 -9.13 -10.14
N ALA A 178 -7.05 -8.93 -9.84
CA ALA A 178 -7.90 -8.02 -10.61
C ALA A 178 -7.43 -6.56 -10.51
N LEU A 179 -7.12 -6.07 -9.31
CA LEU A 179 -6.68 -4.68 -9.12
C LEU A 179 -5.31 -4.42 -9.76
N LEU A 180 -4.36 -5.34 -9.62
CA LEU A 180 -3.06 -5.23 -10.30
C LEU A 180 -3.19 -5.32 -11.82
N ALA A 181 -4.04 -6.23 -12.33
CA ALA A 181 -4.29 -6.36 -13.77
C ALA A 181 -4.94 -5.10 -14.36
N VAL A 182 -5.88 -4.49 -13.64
CA VAL A 182 -6.48 -3.21 -14.05
C VAL A 182 -5.43 -2.11 -14.05
N LEU A 183 -4.65 -1.97 -12.98
CA LEU A 183 -3.61 -0.93 -12.89
C LEU A 183 -2.58 -1.08 -14.01
N PHE A 184 -2.00 -2.27 -14.18
CA PHE A 184 -1.01 -2.51 -15.23
C PHE A 184 -1.61 -2.46 -16.63
N GLY A 185 -2.87 -2.90 -16.81
CA GLY A 185 -3.58 -2.77 -18.07
C GLY A 185 -3.78 -1.30 -18.48
N LEU A 186 -4.16 -0.44 -17.53
CA LEU A 186 -4.29 1.01 -17.75
C LEU A 186 -2.93 1.66 -18.04
N MET A 187 -1.89 1.29 -17.29
CA MET A 187 -0.53 1.78 -17.55
C MET A 187 0.00 1.34 -18.91
N PHE A 188 -0.29 0.09 -19.31
CA PHE A 188 0.06 -0.41 -20.64
C PHE A 188 -0.68 0.36 -21.72
N ALA A 189 -1.99 0.57 -21.58
CA ALA A 189 -2.79 1.30 -22.55
C ALA A 189 -2.35 2.76 -22.72
N ALA A 190 -1.87 3.39 -21.64
CA ALA A 190 -1.43 4.79 -21.67
C ALA A 190 0.03 4.96 -22.11
N ALA A 191 0.93 4.08 -21.69
CA ALA A 191 2.38 4.28 -21.79
C ALA A 191 3.17 3.07 -22.30
N GLY A 192 2.50 2.00 -22.69
CA GLY A 192 3.10 0.79 -23.24
C GLY A 192 3.87 -0.04 -22.20
N PRO A 193 4.69 -1.01 -22.66
CA PRO A 193 5.45 -1.89 -21.76
C PRO A 193 6.40 -1.13 -20.81
N ALA A 194 7.04 -0.06 -21.30
CA ALA A 194 7.91 0.77 -20.48
C ALA A 194 7.14 1.47 -19.35
N GLY A 195 5.91 1.93 -19.62
CA GLY A 195 5.02 2.48 -18.61
C GLY A 195 4.67 1.49 -17.49
N VAL A 196 4.42 0.23 -17.84
CA VAL A 196 4.20 -0.85 -16.85
C VAL A 196 5.43 -1.05 -15.98
N GLY A 197 6.63 -1.10 -16.59
CA GLY A 197 7.89 -1.25 -15.86
C GLY A 197 8.14 -0.09 -14.87
N LEU A 198 7.86 1.14 -15.28
CA LEU A 198 8.02 2.33 -14.43
C LEU A 198 6.96 2.41 -13.32
N ALA A 199 5.72 1.99 -13.60
CA ALA A 199 4.70 1.83 -12.56
C ALA A 199 5.11 0.80 -11.53
N LEU A 200 5.57 -0.38 -11.97
CA LEU A 200 6.07 -1.42 -11.06
C LEU A 200 7.25 -0.90 -10.22
N ALA A 201 8.17 -0.14 -10.82
CA ALA A 201 9.27 0.48 -10.08
C ALA A 201 8.78 1.45 -8.99
N ALA A 202 7.78 2.29 -9.30
CA ALA A 202 7.17 3.18 -8.31
C ALA A 202 6.50 2.40 -7.17
N MET A 203 5.79 1.31 -7.49
CA MET A 203 5.12 0.46 -6.49
C MET A 203 6.12 -0.32 -5.63
N VAL A 204 7.20 -0.83 -6.20
CA VAL A 204 8.28 -1.49 -5.43
C VAL A 204 8.96 -0.47 -4.51
N PHE A 205 9.21 0.76 -4.99
CA PHE A 205 9.74 1.82 -4.13
C PHE A 205 8.77 2.14 -2.98
N SER A 206 7.48 2.24 -3.27
CA SER A 206 6.41 2.45 -2.29
C SER A 206 6.34 1.31 -1.25
N MET A 207 6.44 0.07 -1.72
CA MET A 207 6.49 -1.14 -0.88
C MET A 207 7.69 -1.11 0.06
N LEU A 208 8.89 -0.86 -0.45
CA LEU A 208 10.10 -0.80 0.36
C LEU A 208 10.04 0.32 1.41
N LEU A 209 9.48 1.49 1.07
CA LEU A 209 9.24 2.55 2.05
C LEU A 209 8.27 2.10 3.15
N SER A 210 7.19 1.42 2.77
CA SER A 210 6.19 0.89 3.71
C SER A 210 6.82 -0.10 4.70
N GLU A 211 7.64 -1.04 4.21
CA GLU A 211 8.37 -1.95 5.08
C GLU A 211 9.44 -1.24 5.92
N GLY A 212 10.04 -0.17 5.40
CA GLY A 212 10.95 0.67 6.18
C GLY A 212 10.28 1.28 7.42
N PHE A 213 9.00 1.64 7.33
CA PHE A 213 8.23 2.07 8.50
C PHE A 213 7.99 0.93 9.49
N ASN A 214 7.67 -0.28 9.01
CA ASN A 214 7.51 -1.46 9.86
C ASN A 214 8.78 -1.75 10.68
N TYR A 215 9.95 -1.65 10.05
CA TYR A 215 11.25 -1.87 10.70
C TYR A 215 11.48 -0.94 11.91
N GLY A 216 10.99 0.30 11.84
CA GLY A 216 11.17 1.31 12.89
C GLY A 216 10.04 1.41 13.91
N SER A 217 8.93 0.67 13.73
CA SER A 217 7.72 0.81 14.54
C SER A 217 7.40 -0.38 15.45
N CYS A 218 8.04 -1.53 15.23
CA CYS A 218 7.89 -2.71 16.08
C CYS A 218 9.05 -2.84 17.08
N ASP A 219 8.80 -3.49 18.23
CA ASP A 219 9.87 -3.79 19.16
C ASP A 219 10.76 -4.89 18.58
N VAL A 220 12.07 -4.74 18.79
CA VAL A 220 13.05 -5.62 18.19
C VAL A 220 13.14 -6.91 19.00
N LEU A 221 12.93 -8.06 18.34
CA LEU A 221 13.12 -9.37 19.00
C LEU A 221 14.57 -9.53 19.41
N VAL A 222 14.80 -9.70 20.72
CA VAL A 222 16.10 -10.10 21.26
C VAL A 222 16.21 -11.60 21.03
N GLY A 223 17.13 -12.00 20.15
CA GLY A 223 17.36 -13.42 19.83
C GLY A 223 17.57 -14.24 21.10
N SER A 224 16.82 -15.34 21.23
CA SER A 224 17.05 -16.41 22.19
C SER A 224 18.15 -17.34 21.71
#